data_AF-A0A7S4IP59-F1
#
_entry.id   AF-A0A7S4IP59-F1
#
_cell.length_a   1.000
_cell.length_b   1.000
_cell.length_c   1.000
_cell.angle_alpha   90.00
_cell.angle_beta   90.00
_cell.angle_gamma   90.00
#
_symmetry.space_group_name_H-M   'P 1'
#
loop_
_entity.id
_entity.type
_entity.pdbx_description
1 polymer ?
#
loop_
_entity_poly.entity_id
_entity_poly.type
_entity_poly.pdbx_seq_one_letter_code
_entity_poly.pdbx_strand_id
1 'polypeptide(L)'
;SSSSSSSSSSSAANPSTSKEGNDDATDIWEKMAVSLSGRKFDDDSSPSSSSSPSAVGMTPEERRDITHLSTLLRVGVPSLSAGAIATILFPSAALGLASLVEDAGAFAVLSQDSSQFVQNFLTVSSLLFSILVGQTYYFMYSQQEAVYYALFAEVTEAKSLLEQVALVCQGRAMYSQVLRSIAAYVRDDLKRLDADPAKLLSARPVDDPLESIMYMTSVGVPSSVYETVRSLRQARAARLGALQRKLPRVHMNLLWLLAMTELCSFPLLGAGTQTLGGYNILTVEGCLFGFMTVGIVMTLNVVGELWRPAGGAYNVDAVLSVMVRGLEDELNERLSGKRRRSNVRAAPTPQFRTDEGEEAVLRVSAAHAALRAAQAEAPDDAGGSR
;
A
#
# COMPACT_ATOMS: atom_id res chain seq x y z
N SER A 1 48.53 69.75 10.15
CA SER A 1 49.24 70.31 11.31
C SER A 1 48.83 69.52 12.55
N SER A 2 49.83 68.96 13.25
CA SER A 2 49.82 68.44 14.64
C SER A 2 48.72 67.44 15.04
N SER A 3 48.94 66.12 15.07
CA SER A 3 49.75 65.33 16.01
C SER A 3 49.44 65.56 17.49
N SER A 4 48.82 64.59 18.16
CA SER A 4 49.37 63.92 19.36
C SER A 4 48.43 62.88 19.94
N SER A 5 48.96 61.67 19.99
CA SER A 5 48.63 60.48 20.76
C SER A 5 48.33 60.68 22.26
N SER A 6 47.45 59.83 22.81
CA SER A 6 47.70 59.17 24.10
C SER A 6 46.85 57.91 24.26
N SER A 7 47.57 56.81 24.38
CA SER A 7 47.16 55.46 24.77
C SER A 7 46.85 55.37 26.26
N SER A 8 45.83 54.58 26.63
CA SER A 8 45.75 53.96 27.95
C SER A 8 45.00 52.63 27.86
N SER A 9 45.78 51.57 28.00
CA SER A 9 45.40 50.18 28.23
C SER A 9 45.00 49.96 29.69
N SER A 10 43.90 49.24 29.95
CA SER A 10 43.78 48.41 31.16
C SER A 10 42.57 47.48 31.12
N SER A 11 42.87 46.22 31.44
CA SER A 11 42.02 45.26 32.16
C SER A 11 41.00 44.45 31.36
N ALA A 12 41.50 43.28 30.94
CA ALA A 12 40.74 42.09 30.64
C ALA A 12 39.90 41.63 31.85
N ALA A 13 38.61 41.41 31.61
CA ALA A 13 37.74 40.62 32.46
C ALA A 13 37.02 39.61 31.55
N ASN A 14 37.34 38.33 31.74
CA ASN A 14 36.64 37.19 31.13
C ASN A 14 35.22 37.09 31.69
N PRO A 15 34.20 36.90 30.84
CA PRO A 15 33.04 36.11 31.21
C PRO A 15 33.16 34.73 30.55
N SER A 16 33.43 33.73 31.37
CA SER A 16 33.20 32.32 31.06
C SER A 16 31.71 32.12 30.76
N THR A 17 31.35 32.06 29.47
CA THR A 17 30.04 31.58 29.04
C THR A 17 30.08 30.05 29.00
N SER A 18 29.49 29.48 30.04
CA SER A 18 29.00 28.11 30.13
C SER A 18 28.19 27.76 28.87
N LYS A 19 28.84 27.06 27.95
CA LYS A 19 28.20 26.21 26.94
C LYS A 19 28.01 24.83 27.57
N GLU A 20 26.94 24.66 28.31
CA GLU A 20 26.52 23.35 28.77
C GLU A 20 25.01 23.38 28.93
N GLY A 21 24.32 22.50 28.21
CA GLY A 21 22.87 22.29 28.36
C GLY A 21 22.00 22.83 27.22
N ASN A 22 22.21 22.36 25.99
CA ASN A 22 21.07 22.26 25.06
C ASN A 22 21.15 21.08 24.07
N ASP A 23 22.16 20.21 24.18
CA ASP A 23 22.29 19.05 23.31
C ASP A 23 21.38 17.87 23.74
N ASP A 24 20.82 17.90 24.96
CA ASP A 24 19.95 16.83 25.46
C ASP A 24 18.52 16.88 24.89
N ALA A 25 18.00 18.06 24.53
CA ALA A 25 16.61 18.17 24.05
C ALA A 25 16.46 17.61 22.63
N THR A 26 17.42 17.88 21.73
CA THR A 26 17.43 17.31 20.38
C THR A 26 17.68 15.81 20.40
N ASP A 27 18.49 15.33 21.34
CA ASP A 27 18.82 13.91 21.48
C ASP A 27 17.62 13.11 22.06
N ILE A 28 16.76 13.73 22.88
CA ILE A 28 15.48 13.13 23.33
C ILE A 28 14.48 13.02 22.18
N TRP A 29 14.36 14.04 21.33
CA TRP A 29 13.47 13.98 20.15
C TRP A 29 13.98 13.03 19.09
N GLU A 30 15.29 12.93 18.88
CA GLU A 30 15.89 11.94 17.98
C GLU A 30 15.75 10.52 18.54
N LYS A 31 15.90 10.31 19.87
CA LYS A 31 15.61 9.03 20.53
C LYS A 31 14.12 8.68 20.56
N MET A 32 13.20 9.64 20.63
CA MET A 32 11.76 9.40 20.50
C MET A 32 11.35 9.13 19.04
N ALA A 33 11.92 9.83 18.07
CA ALA A 33 11.72 9.57 16.65
C ALA A 33 12.31 8.21 16.25
N VAL A 34 13.46 7.82 16.81
CA VAL A 34 14.05 6.48 16.66
C VAL A 34 13.30 5.44 17.49
N SER A 35 12.65 5.78 18.60
CA SER A 35 11.79 4.84 19.35
C SER A 35 10.41 4.63 18.69
N LEU A 36 9.90 5.62 17.96
CA LEU A 36 8.66 5.53 17.19
C LEU A 36 8.90 4.93 15.78
N SER A 37 10.03 5.24 15.15
CA SER A 37 10.49 4.61 13.90
C SER A 37 11.16 3.24 14.13
N GLY A 38 11.59 2.97 15.36
CA GLY A 38 12.29 1.76 15.80
C GLY A 38 11.46 0.87 16.70
N ARG A 39 10.13 1.05 16.73
CA ARG A 39 9.25 -0.12 16.67
C ARG A 39 9.54 -0.82 15.36
N LYS A 40 10.64 -1.57 15.39
CA LYS A 40 10.83 -2.82 14.70
C LYS A 40 9.46 -3.50 14.81
N PHE A 41 8.69 -3.41 13.73
CA PHE A 41 7.68 -4.40 13.48
C PHE A 41 8.54 -5.65 13.35
N ASP A 42 8.74 -6.34 14.47
CA ASP A 42 9.48 -7.58 14.51
C ASP A 42 8.71 -8.51 13.59
N ASP A 43 9.20 -8.54 12.35
CA ASP A 43 8.86 -9.47 11.28
C ASP A 43 9.49 -10.83 11.62
N ASP A 44 9.31 -11.24 12.87
CA ASP A 44 9.68 -12.54 13.44
C ASP A 44 8.43 -13.44 13.53
N SER A 45 7.41 -13.12 12.74
CA SER A 45 6.57 -14.15 12.16
C SER A 45 7.25 -14.70 10.91
N SER A 46 8.35 -15.44 11.13
CA SER A 46 8.50 -16.67 10.37
C SER A 46 7.13 -17.35 10.37
N PRO A 47 6.53 -17.72 9.23
CA PRO A 47 5.38 -18.59 9.25
C PRO A 47 5.92 -19.90 9.82
N SER A 48 5.83 -20.05 11.15
CA SER A 48 5.79 -21.35 11.75
C SER A 48 4.70 -22.05 10.95
N SER A 49 5.13 -23.05 10.21
CA SER A 49 4.28 -24.08 9.64
C SER A 49 3.67 -24.87 10.79
N SER A 50 3.01 -24.19 11.74
CA SER A 50 2.00 -24.76 12.60
C SER A 50 0.88 -25.12 11.65
N SER A 51 0.94 -26.35 11.19
CA SER A 51 -0.20 -27.13 10.74
C SER A 51 -1.31 -26.95 11.77
N SER A 52 -2.14 -25.91 11.61
CA SER A 52 -3.38 -25.74 12.34
C SER A 52 -4.24 -26.96 12.01
N PRO A 53 -4.41 -27.90 12.95
CA PRO A 53 -5.07 -29.16 12.67
C PRO A 53 -6.56 -28.95 12.91
N SER A 54 -7.26 -28.21 12.04
CA SER A 54 -8.74 -28.08 12.09
C SER A 54 -9.43 -27.50 10.85
N ALA A 55 -8.73 -26.95 9.85
CA ALA A 55 -9.39 -26.28 8.70
C ALA A 55 -9.90 -27.25 7.61
N VAL A 56 -10.17 -28.52 7.94
CA VAL A 56 -10.73 -29.51 7.01
C VAL A 56 -12.26 -29.40 7.08
N GLY A 57 -12.83 -28.39 6.42
CA GLY A 57 -14.29 -28.25 6.31
C GLY A 57 -14.84 -26.84 6.12
N MET A 58 -14.02 -25.81 6.33
CA MET A 58 -14.47 -24.42 6.22
C MET A 58 -14.78 -24.06 4.75
N THR A 59 -15.98 -23.53 4.52
CA THR A 59 -16.40 -23.11 3.17
C THR A 59 -15.62 -21.86 2.74
N PRO A 60 -15.42 -21.65 1.43
CA PRO A 60 -14.70 -20.46 0.93
C PRO A 60 -15.38 -19.14 1.33
N GLU A 61 -16.69 -19.14 1.56
CA GLU A 61 -17.44 -17.97 2.05
C GLU A 61 -17.08 -17.63 3.50
N GLU A 62 -17.05 -18.62 4.38
CA GLU A 62 -16.68 -18.42 5.79
C GLU A 62 -15.24 -17.92 5.95
N ARG A 63 -14.33 -18.40 5.09
CA ARG A 63 -12.93 -17.94 5.07
C ARG A 63 -12.81 -16.48 4.61
N ARG A 64 -13.65 -16.07 3.65
CA ARG A 64 -13.73 -14.68 3.20
C ARG A 64 -14.21 -13.78 4.35
N ASP A 65 -15.28 -14.16 5.04
CA ASP A 65 -15.85 -13.35 6.13
C ASP A 65 -14.87 -13.17 7.29
N ILE A 66 -14.15 -14.23 7.67
CA ILE A 66 -13.11 -14.14 8.69
C ILE A 66 -11.98 -13.21 8.28
N THR A 67 -11.58 -13.23 7.00
CA THR A 67 -10.51 -12.36 6.49
C THR A 67 -10.94 -10.89 6.47
N HIS A 68 -12.19 -10.60 6.07
CA HIS A 68 -12.76 -9.26 6.13
C HIS A 68 -12.86 -8.75 7.56
N LEU A 69 -13.37 -9.58 8.48
CA LEU A 69 -13.50 -9.21 9.89
C LEU A 69 -12.14 -9.01 10.55
N SER A 70 -11.16 -9.87 10.26
CA SER A 70 -9.80 -9.72 10.75
C SER A 70 -9.16 -8.42 10.25
N THR A 71 -9.37 -8.06 8.99
CA THR A 71 -8.83 -6.80 8.44
C THR A 71 -9.53 -5.58 9.02
N LEU A 72 -10.86 -5.60 9.12
CA LEU A 72 -11.63 -4.53 9.78
C LEU A 72 -11.20 -4.33 11.23
N LEU A 73 -10.96 -5.42 11.95
CA LEU A 73 -10.49 -5.37 13.34
C LEU A 73 -9.04 -4.86 13.43
N ARG A 74 -8.16 -5.31 12.53
CA ARG A 74 -6.76 -4.86 12.46
C ARG A 74 -6.64 -3.37 12.12
N VAL A 75 -7.53 -2.82 11.30
CA VAL A 75 -7.54 -1.40 10.93
C VAL A 75 -8.30 -0.55 11.96
N GLY A 76 -9.45 -1.04 12.42
CA GLY A 76 -10.39 -0.30 13.27
C GLY A 76 -9.98 -0.23 14.74
N VAL A 77 -9.36 -1.27 15.30
CA VAL A 77 -8.94 -1.25 16.71
C VAL A 77 -7.82 -0.21 16.94
N PRO A 78 -6.76 -0.14 16.12
CA PRO A 78 -5.75 0.91 16.26
C PRO A 78 -6.30 2.32 16.05
N SER A 79 -7.24 2.52 15.12
CA SER A 79 -7.81 3.87 14.89
C SER A 79 -8.70 4.32 16.05
N LEU A 80 -9.56 3.43 16.58
CA LEU A 80 -10.40 3.73 17.73
C LEU A 80 -9.59 3.96 19.00
N SER A 81 -8.55 3.16 19.24
CA SER A 81 -7.67 3.35 20.39
C SER A 81 -6.87 4.65 20.28
N ALA A 82 -6.33 4.98 19.10
CA ALA A 82 -5.68 6.26 18.86
C ALA A 82 -6.62 7.45 19.10
N GLY A 83 -7.87 7.36 18.61
CA GLY A 83 -8.90 8.37 18.85
C GLY A 83 -9.24 8.54 20.33
N ALA A 84 -9.43 7.44 21.07
CA ALA A 84 -9.72 7.49 22.51
C ALA A 84 -8.55 8.11 23.30
N ILE A 85 -7.31 7.74 22.97
CA ILE A 85 -6.11 8.33 23.57
C ILE A 85 -6.03 9.82 23.24
N ALA A 86 -6.29 10.20 21.99
CA ALA A 86 -6.30 11.59 21.55
C ALA A 86 -7.33 12.44 22.30
N THR A 87 -8.56 11.95 22.50
CA THR A 87 -9.60 12.64 23.26
C THR A 87 -9.18 12.92 24.70
N ILE A 88 -8.49 11.98 25.34
CA ILE A 88 -8.02 12.11 26.73
C ILE A 88 -6.80 13.03 26.81
N LEU A 89 -5.88 12.92 25.85
CA LEU A 89 -4.63 13.66 25.86
C LEU A 89 -4.81 15.12 25.42
N PHE A 90 -5.79 15.40 24.57
CA PHE A 90 -5.99 16.72 23.97
C PHE A 90 -6.15 17.85 24.99
N PRO A 91 -7.02 17.77 26.02
CA PRO A 91 -7.13 18.84 27.01
C PRO A 91 -5.82 19.09 27.75
N SER A 92 -5.10 18.03 28.11
CA SER A 92 -3.81 18.14 28.82
C SER A 92 -2.74 18.79 27.94
N ALA A 93 -2.69 18.43 26.66
CA ALA A 93 -1.77 19.01 25.70
C ALA A 93 -2.06 20.49 25.43
N ALA A 94 -3.34 20.85 25.27
CA ALA A 94 -3.77 22.23 25.06
C ALA A 94 -3.45 23.12 26.28
N LEU A 95 -3.75 22.64 27.50
CA LEU A 95 -3.40 23.36 28.74
C LEU A 95 -1.88 23.55 28.89
N GLY A 96 -1.09 22.50 28.62
CA GLY A 96 0.37 22.57 28.69
C GLY A 96 0.96 23.52 27.64
N LEU A 97 0.40 23.54 26.43
CA LEU A 97 0.76 24.52 25.40
C LEU A 97 0.39 25.94 25.82
N ALA A 98 -0.80 26.14 26.39
CA ALA A 98 -1.24 27.45 26.87
C ALA A 98 -0.29 27.99 27.97
N SER A 99 0.11 27.16 28.93
CA SER A 99 1.04 27.59 29.99
C SER A 99 2.43 27.92 29.45
N LEU A 100 2.93 27.14 28.48
CA LEU A 100 4.23 27.42 27.85
C LEU A 100 4.20 28.71 27.01
N VAL A 101 3.05 29.03 26.42
CA VAL A 101 2.86 30.20 25.57
C VAL A 101 2.68 31.48 26.40
N GLU A 102 1.99 31.41 27.55
CA GLU A 102 1.76 32.53 28.46
C GLU A 102 3.08 33.06 29.05
N ASP A 103 4.00 32.17 29.43
CA ASP A 103 5.33 32.53 29.93
C ASP A 103 6.23 33.17 28.86
N ALA A 104 5.94 32.97 27.57
CA ALA A 104 6.81 33.44 26.49
C ALA A 104 6.57 34.90 26.08
N GLY A 105 5.44 35.53 26.41
CA GLY A 105 5.09 36.93 26.07
C GLY A 105 5.03 37.28 24.56
N ALA A 106 5.66 36.48 23.70
CA ALA A 106 5.84 36.67 22.27
C ALA A 106 4.56 36.43 21.46
N PHE A 107 3.64 35.61 21.97
CA PHE A 107 2.38 35.33 21.30
C PHE A 107 1.35 36.45 21.41
N ALA A 108 1.48 37.41 22.34
CA ALA A 108 0.58 38.57 22.41
C ALA A 108 0.78 39.55 21.24
N VAL A 109 1.99 39.61 20.68
CA VAL A 109 2.32 40.42 19.48
C VAL A 109 2.14 39.62 18.19
N LEU A 110 2.33 38.29 18.25
CA LEU A 110 2.04 37.40 17.13
C LEU A 110 0.54 37.11 16.97
N SER A 111 -0.29 37.10 18.01
CA SER A 111 -1.70 36.66 17.97
C SER A 111 -2.59 37.39 16.96
N GLN A 112 -2.26 38.64 16.62
CA GLN A 112 -3.06 39.46 15.72
C GLN A 112 -2.88 39.08 14.23
N ASP A 113 -1.67 38.70 13.80
CA ASP A 113 -1.35 38.25 12.43
C ASP A 113 -1.15 36.72 12.31
N SER A 114 -0.82 36.04 13.41
CA SER A 114 -0.51 34.61 13.43
C SER A 114 -1.74 33.71 13.32
N SER A 115 -2.93 34.17 13.73
CA SER A 115 -4.15 33.36 13.60
C SER A 115 -4.44 33.05 12.13
N GLN A 116 -4.30 34.04 11.24
CA GLN A 116 -4.45 33.85 9.79
C GLN A 116 -3.30 33.01 9.21
N PHE A 117 -2.06 33.18 9.68
CA PHE A 117 -0.94 32.35 9.27
C PHE A 117 -1.13 30.88 9.64
N VAL A 118 -1.51 30.58 10.88
CA VAL A 118 -1.76 29.22 11.37
C VAL A 118 -2.93 28.60 10.60
N GLN A 119 -4.02 29.33 10.39
CA GLN A 119 -5.15 28.84 9.59
C GLN A 119 -4.75 28.54 8.13
N ASN A 120 -3.96 29.41 7.50
CA ASN A 120 -3.47 29.19 6.15
C ASN A 120 -2.51 27.99 6.09
N PHE A 121 -1.59 27.86 7.04
CA PHE A 121 -0.67 26.73 7.15
C PHE A 121 -1.43 25.40 7.31
N LEU A 122 -2.41 25.37 8.21
CA LEU A 122 -3.32 24.24 8.41
C LEU A 122 -4.04 23.86 7.13
N THR A 123 -4.65 24.84 6.47
CA THR A 123 -5.39 24.61 5.22
C THR A 123 -4.47 24.02 4.15
N VAL A 124 -3.27 24.57 3.99
CA VAL A 124 -2.28 24.07 3.03
C VAL A 124 -1.82 22.65 3.40
N SER A 125 -1.54 22.38 4.68
CA SER A 125 -1.12 21.06 5.16
C SER A 125 -2.20 20.00 4.95
N SER A 126 -3.45 20.29 5.33
CA SER A 126 -4.59 19.38 5.16
C SER A 126 -4.92 19.13 3.69
N LEU A 127 -4.83 20.15 2.83
CA LEU A 127 -5.00 19.97 1.38
C LEU A 127 -3.89 19.10 0.79
N LEU A 128 -2.64 19.36 1.17
CA LEU A 128 -1.49 18.57 0.71
C LEU A 128 -1.60 17.12 1.18
N PHE A 129 -2.02 16.90 2.44
CA PHE A 129 -2.27 15.57 2.99
C PHE A 129 -3.37 14.84 2.21
N SER A 130 -4.53 15.46 2.03
CA SER A 130 -5.66 14.88 1.31
C SER A 130 -5.29 14.49 -0.12
N ILE A 131 -4.58 15.37 -0.84
CA ILE A 131 -4.12 15.10 -2.21
C ILE A 131 -3.12 13.94 -2.24
N LEU A 132 -2.10 13.96 -1.37
CA LEU A 132 -1.09 12.89 -1.33
C LEU A 132 -1.71 11.55 -0.97
N VAL A 133 -2.57 11.49 0.05
CA VAL A 133 -3.31 10.28 0.43
C VAL A 133 -4.15 9.78 -0.73
N GLY A 134 -4.93 10.66 -1.36
CA GLY A 134 -5.80 10.29 -2.48
C GLY A 134 -5.05 9.72 -3.68
N GLN A 135 -3.95 10.36 -4.09
CA GLN A 135 -3.10 9.87 -5.17
C GLN A 135 -2.43 8.54 -4.82
N THR A 136 -1.99 8.38 -3.57
CA THR A 136 -1.38 7.14 -3.09
C THR A 136 -2.39 5.99 -3.10
N TYR A 137 -3.60 6.26 -2.61
CA TYR A 137 -4.70 5.30 -2.63
C TYR A 137 -5.03 4.86 -4.05
N TYR A 138 -5.23 5.81 -4.98
CA TYR A 138 -5.53 5.52 -6.38
C TYR A 138 -4.43 4.68 -7.04
N PHE A 139 -3.17 5.04 -6.83
CA PHE A 139 -2.04 4.31 -7.38
C PHE A 139 -1.95 2.88 -6.83
N MET A 140 -2.14 2.70 -5.53
CA MET A 140 -2.12 1.37 -4.90
C MET A 140 -3.28 0.50 -5.36
N TYR A 141 -4.48 1.08 -5.48
CA TYR A 141 -5.64 0.38 -6.01
C TYR A 141 -5.41 -0.09 -7.46
N SER A 142 -4.93 0.80 -8.33
CA SER A 142 -4.60 0.47 -9.72
C SER A 142 -3.50 -0.60 -9.81
N GLN A 143 -2.52 -0.58 -8.90
CA GLN A 143 -1.51 -1.65 -8.83
C GLN A 143 -2.14 -3.00 -8.46
N GLN A 144 -3.03 -3.05 -7.47
CA GLN A 144 -3.74 -4.27 -7.07
C GLN A 144 -4.59 -4.83 -8.21
N GLU A 145 -5.28 -3.95 -8.95
CA GLU A 145 -6.04 -4.32 -10.14
C GLU A 145 -5.14 -4.92 -11.24
N ALA A 146 -3.97 -4.32 -11.50
CA ALA A 146 -3.00 -4.86 -12.45
C ALA A 146 -2.48 -6.26 -12.03
N VAL A 147 -2.23 -6.46 -10.73
CA VAL A 147 -1.85 -7.76 -10.17
C VAL A 147 -2.97 -8.78 -10.39
N TYR A 148 -4.22 -8.39 -10.12
CA TYR A 148 -5.40 -9.24 -10.33
C TYR A 148 -5.51 -9.72 -11.78
N TYR A 149 -5.43 -8.81 -12.75
CA TYR A 149 -5.53 -9.16 -14.17
C TYR A 149 -4.37 -10.03 -14.65
N ALA A 150 -3.14 -9.71 -14.23
CA ALA A 150 -1.97 -10.51 -14.61
C ALA A 150 -2.06 -11.94 -14.07
N LEU A 151 -2.52 -12.10 -12.83
CA LEU A 151 -2.72 -13.38 -12.18
C LEU A 151 -3.86 -14.19 -12.82
N PHE A 152 -4.95 -13.54 -13.21
CA PHE A 152 -6.03 -14.18 -13.95
C PHE A 152 -5.56 -14.70 -15.32
N ALA A 153 -4.77 -13.90 -16.04
CA ALA A 153 -4.17 -14.31 -17.31
C ALA A 153 -3.24 -15.51 -17.13
N GLU A 154 -2.38 -15.48 -16.10
CA GLU A 154 -1.43 -16.57 -15.81
C GLU A 154 -2.13 -17.89 -15.46
N VAL A 155 -3.16 -17.86 -14.61
CA VAL A 155 -3.93 -19.08 -14.29
C VAL A 155 -4.65 -19.62 -15.52
N THR A 156 -5.19 -18.73 -16.36
CA THR A 156 -5.87 -19.12 -17.61
C THR A 156 -4.92 -19.81 -18.58
N GLU A 157 -3.71 -19.28 -18.75
CA GLU A 157 -2.65 -19.91 -19.54
C GLU A 157 -2.17 -21.23 -18.93
N ALA A 158 -2.05 -21.32 -17.61
CA ALA A 158 -1.68 -22.56 -16.92
C ALA A 158 -2.73 -23.66 -17.16
N LYS A 159 -4.01 -23.30 -17.18
CA LYS A 159 -5.11 -24.20 -17.53
C LYS A 159 -5.06 -24.64 -19.00
N SER A 160 -4.85 -23.69 -19.92
CA SER A 160 -4.68 -23.97 -21.35
C SER A 160 -3.53 -24.96 -21.58
N LEU A 161 -2.39 -24.74 -20.91
CA LEU A 161 -1.25 -25.66 -20.95
C LEU A 161 -1.63 -27.07 -20.48
N LEU A 162 -2.37 -27.18 -19.38
CA LEU A 162 -2.82 -28.45 -18.83
C LEU A 162 -3.81 -29.18 -19.78
N GLU A 163 -4.69 -28.46 -20.47
CA GLU A 163 -5.55 -29.03 -21.51
C GLU A 163 -4.76 -29.50 -22.73
N GLN A 164 -3.83 -28.69 -23.23
CA GLN A 164 -2.99 -29.04 -24.39
C GLN A 164 -2.06 -30.22 -24.12
N VAL A 165 -1.42 -30.27 -22.96
CA VAL A 165 -0.59 -31.41 -22.55
C VAL A 165 -1.41 -32.69 -22.46
N ALA A 166 -2.66 -32.60 -21.96
CA ALA A 166 -3.52 -33.76 -21.94
C ALA A 166 -3.93 -34.25 -23.33
N LEU A 167 -4.07 -33.37 -24.32
CA LEU A 167 -4.35 -33.76 -25.70
C LEU A 167 -3.12 -34.36 -26.39
N VAL A 168 -1.94 -33.73 -26.24
CA VAL A 168 -0.72 -34.10 -26.98
C VAL A 168 -0.01 -35.30 -26.36
N CYS A 169 -0.02 -35.42 -25.04
CA CYS A 169 0.73 -36.45 -24.31
C CYS A 169 -0.13 -37.64 -23.87
N GLN A 170 -1.45 -37.64 -24.11
CA GLN A 170 -2.30 -38.77 -23.68
C GLN A 170 -1.77 -40.10 -24.23
N GLY A 171 -1.61 -41.08 -23.33
CA GLY A 171 -1.13 -42.41 -23.71
C GLY A 171 0.38 -42.53 -23.91
N ARG A 172 1.16 -41.45 -23.73
CA ARG A 172 2.63 -41.49 -23.73
C ARG A 172 3.17 -41.62 -22.31
N ALA A 173 4.31 -42.31 -22.15
CA ALA A 173 4.97 -42.48 -20.86
C ALA A 173 5.34 -41.14 -20.19
N MET A 174 5.62 -40.11 -21.00
CA MET A 174 6.02 -38.77 -20.52
C MET A 174 4.88 -37.96 -19.88
N TYR A 175 3.61 -38.32 -20.07
CA TYR A 175 2.47 -37.54 -19.56
C TYR A 175 2.53 -37.30 -18.05
N SER A 176 2.85 -38.35 -17.27
CA SER A 176 2.93 -38.26 -15.81
C SER A 176 4.04 -37.31 -15.33
N GLN A 177 5.15 -37.23 -16.07
CA GLN A 177 6.28 -36.37 -15.73
C GLN A 177 5.95 -34.91 -16.04
N VAL A 178 5.33 -34.64 -17.20
CA VAL A 178 4.88 -33.28 -17.56
C VAL A 178 3.83 -32.76 -16.56
N LEU A 179 2.85 -33.59 -16.17
CA LEU A 179 1.88 -33.21 -15.14
C LEU A 179 2.54 -32.86 -13.80
N ARG A 180 3.58 -33.60 -13.37
CA ARG A 180 4.32 -33.26 -12.15
C ARG A 180 5.06 -31.93 -12.27
N SER A 181 5.63 -31.61 -13.42
CA SER A 181 6.26 -30.30 -13.65
C SER A 181 5.24 -29.16 -13.59
N ILE A 182 4.04 -29.34 -14.18
CA ILE A 182 2.95 -28.36 -14.04
C ILE A 182 2.52 -28.26 -12.57
N ALA A 183 2.43 -29.38 -11.85
CA ALA A 183 2.10 -29.37 -10.41
C ALA A 183 3.09 -28.54 -9.59
N ALA A 184 4.39 -28.73 -9.87
CA ALA A 184 5.46 -27.99 -9.22
C ALA A 184 5.36 -26.49 -9.53
N TYR A 185 5.11 -26.11 -10.79
CA TYR A 185 4.87 -24.71 -11.14
C TYR A 185 3.70 -24.09 -10.36
N VAL A 186 2.56 -24.78 -10.30
CA VAL A 186 1.35 -24.29 -9.65
C VAL A 186 1.52 -24.17 -8.14
N ARG A 187 2.22 -25.13 -7.50
CA ARG A 187 2.43 -25.15 -6.05
C ARG A 187 3.55 -24.22 -5.60
N ASP A 188 4.66 -24.26 -6.33
CA ASP A 188 5.93 -23.71 -5.89
C ASP A 188 6.27 -22.37 -6.53
N ASP A 189 5.54 -21.93 -7.56
CA ASP A 189 5.73 -20.60 -8.16
C ASP A 189 4.44 -19.76 -8.15
N LEU A 190 3.34 -20.30 -8.66
CA LEU A 190 2.08 -19.55 -8.79
C LEU A 190 1.49 -19.10 -7.44
N LYS A 191 1.72 -19.85 -6.36
CA LYS A 191 1.29 -19.49 -4.99
C LYS A 191 2.21 -18.50 -4.29
N ARG A 192 3.44 -18.29 -4.77
CA ARG A 192 4.46 -17.49 -4.06
C ARG A 192 4.33 -16.01 -4.39
N LEU A 193 3.26 -15.39 -3.90
CA LEU A 193 3.09 -13.93 -3.96
C LEU A 193 3.99 -13.19 -2.96
N ASP A 194 4.41 -13.86 -1.88
CA ASP A 194 5.22 -13.28 -0.81
C ASP A 194 6.72 -13.14 -1.17
N ALA A 195 7.17 -13.87 -2.19
CA ALA A 195 8.58 -13.86 -2.57
C ALA A 195 8.92 -12.63 -3.41
N ASP A 196 10.10 -12.07 -3.17
CA ASP A 196 10.60 -10.94 -3.94
C ASP A 196 10.64 -11.28 -5.45
N PRO A 197 9.93 -10.53 -6.31
CA PRO A 197 9.85 -10.83 -7.74
C PRO A 197 11.23 -10.83 -8.41
N ALA A 198 12.19 -10.04 -7.90
CA ALA A 198 13.55 -10.05 -8.40
C ALA A 198 14.23 -11.43 -8.17
N LYS A 199 13.98 -12.06 -7.03
CA LYS A 199 14.51 -13.40 -6.72
C LYS A 199 13.87 -14.47 -7.60
N LEU A 200 12.55 -14.39 -7.80
CA LEU A 200 11.82 -15.34 -8.66
C LEU A 200 12.25 -15.24 -10.13
N LEU A 201 12.49 -14.03 -10.64
CA LEU A 201 13.03 -13.80 -11.99
C LEU A 201 14.49 -14.26 -12.13
N SER A 202 15.28 -14.18 -11.05
CA SER A 202 16.69 -14.58 -11.06
C SER A 202 16.93 -16.09 -10.94
N ALA A 203 15.87 -16.89 -10.78
CA ALA A 203 15.99 -18.34 -10.70
C ALA A 203 16.64 -18.91 -11.96
N ARG A 204 17.50 -19.92 -11.79
CA ARG A 204 18.22 -20.51 -12.93
C ARG A 204 17.22 -21.19 -13.87
N PRO A 205 17.43 -21.15 -15.20
CA PRO A 205 16.55 -21.83 -16.15
C PRO A 205 16.39 -23.34 -15.88
N VAL A 206 17.43 -23.97 -15.31
CA VAL A 206 17.41 -25.40 -14.94
C VAL A 206 16.40 -25.71 -13.83
N ASP A 207 16.12 -24.73 -12.98
CA ASP A 207 15.18 -24.85 -11.86
C ASP A 207 13.75 -24.44 -12.27
N ASP A 208 13.53 -23.99 -13.52
CA ASP A 208 12.21 -23.59 -14.02
C ASP A 208 11.40 -24.81 -14.49
N PRO A 209 10.29 -25.18 -13.80
CA PRO A 209 9.44 -26.28 -14.22
C PRO A 209 8.88 -26.10 -15.63
N LEU A 210 8.73 -24.86 -16.12
CA LEU A 210 8.27 -24.58 -17.48
C LEU A 210 9.31 -24.96 -18.53
N GLU A 211 10.60 -24.82 -18.22
CA GLU A 211 11.70 -25.25 -19.12
C GLU A 211 11.74 -26.77 -19.22
N SER A 212 11.53 -27.48 -18.11
CA SER A 212 11.40 -28.94 -18.11
C SER A 212 10.24 -29.42 -18.99
N ILE A 213 9.08 -28.77 -18.95
CA ILE A 213 7.93 -29.08 -19.83
C ILE A 213 8.30 -28.88 -21.29
N MET A 214 8.96 -27.76 -21.60
CA MET A 214 9.41 -27.44 -22.94
C MET A 214 10.36 -28.52 -23.47
N TYR A 215 11.41 -28.88 -22.71
CA TYR A 215 12.37 -29.92 -23.10
C TYR A 215 11.71 -31.29 -23.34
N MET A 216 10.76 -31.68 -22.49
CA MET A 216 10.06 -32.97 -22.64
C MET A 216 9.14 -33.01 -23.87
N THR A 217 8.67 -31.85 -24.34
CA THR A 217 7.71 -31.75 -25.45
C THR A 217 8.34 -31.27 -26.76
N SER A 218 9.60 -30.82 -26.74
CA SER A 218 10.35 -30.28 -27.88
C SER A 218 11.10 -31.34 -28.68
N VAL A 219 10.40 -32.36 -29.20
CA VAL A 219 10.98 -33.29 -30.19
C VAL A 219 10.53 -32.90 -31.61
N GLY A 220 11.34 -32.06 -32.27
CA GLY A 220 11.43 -31.97 -33.73
C GLY A 220 10.73 -30.81 -34.46
N VAL A 221 9.65 -30.21 -33.91
CA VAL A 221 8.90 -29.09 -34.53
C VAL A 221 8.28 -28.23 -33.42
N PRO A 222 8.18 -26.89 -33.55
CA PRO A 222 7.43 -26.07 -32.60
C PRO A 222 6.00 -26.61 -32.47
N SER A 223 5.66 -27.09 -31.28
CA SER A 223 4.33 -27.60 -30.95
C SER A 223 3.49 -26.47 -30.36
N SER A 224 2.16 -26.61 -30.40
CA SER A 224 1.25 -25.68 -29.72
C SER A 224 1.55 -25.54 -28.22
N VAL A 225 2.14 -26.57 -27.62
CA VAL A 225 2.62 -26.57 -26.22
C VAL A 225 3.75 -25.56 -26.01
N TYR A 226 4.63 -25.37 -27.00
CA TYR A 226 5.69 -24.36 -26.90
C TYR A 226 5.09 -22.95 -26.84
N GLU A 227 4.08 -22.66 -27.65
CA GLU A 227 3.42 -21.35 -27.66
C GLU A 227 2.73 -21.07 -26.33
N THR A 228 2.05 -22.05 -25.74
CA THR A 228 1.42 -21.87 -24.42
C THR A 228 2.41 -21.75 -23.28
N VAL A 229 3.52 -22.51 -23.29
CA VAL A 229 4.59 -22.31 -22.30
C VAL A 229 5.19 -20.92 -22.43
N ARG A 230 5.38 -20.41 -23.66
CA ARG A 230 5.85 -19.04 -23.90
C ARG A 230 4.86 -17.99 -23.40
N SER A 231 3.57 -18.14 -23.70
CA SER A 231 2.51 -17.24 -23.20
C SER A 231 2.43 -17.26 -21.68
N LEU A 232 2.55 -18.44 -21.06
CA LEU A 232 2.56 -18.59 -19.61
C LEU A 232 3.76 -17.87 -18.97
N ARG A 233 4.96 -17.95 -19.57
CA ARG A 233 6.12 -17.16 -19.12
C ARG A 233 5.90 -15.67 -19.23
N GLN A 234 5.26 -15.21 -20.30
CA GLN A 234 4.93 -13.80 -20.48
C GLN A 234 3.91 -13.34 -19.42
N ALA A 235 2.90 -14.15 -19.13
CA ALA A 235 1.92 -13.89 -18.07
C ALA A 235 2.58 -13.87 -16.67
N ARG A 236 3.47 -14.83 -16.38
CA ARG A 236 4.30 -14.84 -15.17
C ARG A 236 5.15 -13.57 -15.05
N ALA A 237 5.82 -13.16 -16.12
CA ALA A 237 6.61 -11.93 -16.13
C ALA A 237 5.74 -10.68 -15.89
N ALA A 238 4.54 -10.64 -16.47
CA ALA A 238 3.56 -9.58 -16.23
C ALA A 238 3.11 -9.55 -14.75
N ARG A 239 2.81 -10.71 -14.14
CA ARG A 239 2.51 -10.82 -12.70
C ARG A 239 3.66 -10.29 -11.86
N LEU A 240 4.87 -10.79 -12.10
CA LEU A 240 6.05 -10.38 -11.34
C LEU A 240 6.35 -8.88 -11.51
N GLY A 241 6.13 -8.32 -12.70
CA GLY A 241 6.22 -6.88 -12.96
C GLY A 241 5.14 -6.07 -12.24
N ALA A 242 3.91 -6.59 -12.14
CA ALA A 242 2.84 -5.95 -11.39
C ALA A 242 3.09 -5.99 -9.86
N LEU A 243 3.73 -7.06 -9.37
CA LEU A 243 4.13 -7.23 -7.97
C LEU A 243 5.35 -6.39 -7.56
N GLN A 244 6.12 -5.84 -8.51
CA GLN A 244 7.23 -4.97 -8.19
C GLN A 244 6.73 -3.73 -7.44
N ARG A 245 7.26 -3.51 -6.23
CA ARG A 245 6.91 -2.36 -5.39
C ARG A 245 7.42 -1.08 -6.04
N LYS A 246 6.52 -0.34 -6.67
CA LYS A 246 6.83 0.94 -7.32
C LYS A 246 6.87 2.10 -6.34
N LEU A 247 6.17 1.99 -5.20
CA LEU A 247 6.19 3.03 -4.17
C LEU A 247 7.30 2.79 -3.14
N PRO A 248 8.23 3.76 -2.97
CA PRO A 248 9.27 3.68 -1.96
C PRO A 248 8.66 3.82 -0.56
N ARG A 249 9.26 3.12 0.42
CA ARG A 249 8.87 3.20 1.85
C ARG A 249 8.89 4.63 2.40
N VAL A 250 9.78 5.47 1.85
CA VAL A 250 9.90 6.89 2.22
C VAL A 250 8.59 7.64 2.01
N HIS A 251 7.83 7.31 0.97
CA HIS A 251 6.54 7.95 0.71
C HIS A 251 5.53 7.67 1.83
N MET A 252 5.48 6.43 2.32
CA MET A 252 4.60 6.06 3.45
C MET A 252 5.02 6.76 4.74
N ASN A 253 6.33 6.88 4.99
CA ASN A 253 6.82 7.63 6.15
C ASN A 253 6.46 9.12 6.05
N LEU A 254 6.52 9.70 4.85
CA LEU A 254 6.14 11.09 4.60
C LEU A 254 4.65 11.32 4.90
N LEU A 255 3.76 10.41 4.47
CA LEU A 255 2.34 10.44 4.78
C LEU A 255 2.06 10.42 6.28
N TRP A 256 2.77 9.57 7.02
CA TRP A 256 2.67 9.51 8.48
C TRP A 256 3.17 10.79 9.15
N LEU A 257 4.29 11.35 8.71
CA LEU A 257 4.84 12.59 9.26
C LEU A 257 3.88 13.76 9.01
N LEU A 258 3.29 13.83 7.82
CA LEU A 258 2.34 14.87 7.47
C LEU A 258 1.06 14.77 8.30
N ALA A 259 0.52 13.56 8.49
CA ALA A 259 -0.61 13.33 9.39
C ALA A 259 -0.30 13.69 10.84
N MET A 260 0.90 13.37 11.33
CA MET A 260 1.34 13.78 12.67
C MET A 260 1.42 15.30 12.78
N THR A 261 1.95 15.97 11.76
CA THR A 261 2.03 17.45 11.73
C THR A 261 0.64 18.08 11.76
N GLU A 262 -0.30 17.53 10.99
CA GLU A 262 -1.71 17.92 11.01
C GLU A 262 -2.34 17.67 12.38
N LEU A 263 -2.14 16.50 13.00
CA LEU A 263 -2.69 16.22 14.34
C LEU A 263 -2.09 17.12 15.43
N CYS A 264 -0.79 17.42 15.37
CA CYS A 264 -0.11 18.28 16.35
C CYS A 264 -0.56 19.75 16.26
N SER A 265 -1.09 20.17 15.12
CA SER A 265 -1.52 21.55 14.92
C SER A 265 -2.89 21.88 15.53
N PHE A 266 -3.74 20.88 15.80
CA PHE A 266 -5.04 21.07 16.46
C PHE A 266 -4.92 21.46 17.95
N PRO A 267 -4.08 20.82 18.80
CA PRO A 267 -3.85 21.29 20.16
C PRO A 267 -3.35 22.73 20.24
N LEU A 268 -2.58 23.18 19.24
CA LEU A 268 -2.08 24.55 19.16
C LEU A 268 -3.22 25.55 18.92
N LEU A 269 -4.23 25.18 18.11
CA LEU A 269 -5.47 25.96 17.99
C LEU A 269 -6.29 25.94 19.28
N GLY A 270 -6.43 24.76 19.91
CA GLY A 270 -7.20 24.57 21.14
C GLY A 270 -6.64 25.36 22.34
N ALA A 271 -5.33 25.59 22.40
CA ALA A 271 -4.72 26.47 23.40
C ALA A 271 -5.26 27.92 23.29
N GLY A 272 -5.56 28.39 22.07
CA GLY A 272 -6.15 29.71 21.83
C GLY A 272 -7.65 29.79 22.14
N THR A 273 -8.40 28.70 22.02
CA THR A 273 -9.85 28.68 22.32
C THR A 273 -10.13 28.60 23.82
N GLN A 274 -9.21 27.99 24.59
CA GLN A 274 -9.31 27.87 26.04
C GLN A 274 -9.50 29.23 26.73
N THR A 275 -8.80 30.27 26.28
CA THR A 275 -8.85 31.61 26.88
C THR A 275 -10.22 32.28 26.73
N LEU A 276 -11.04 31.82 25.78
CA LEU A 276 -12.36 32.38 25.47
C LEU A 276 -13.50 31.55 26.06
N GLY A 277 -13.38 30.21 26.06
CA GLY A 277 -14.49 29.30 26.32
C GLY A 277 -14.44 28.50 27.63
N GLY A 278 -13.31 28.51 28.34
CA GLY A 278 -13.11 27.70 29.54
C GLY A 278 -13.11 26.17 29.29
N TYR A 279 -13.10 25.39 30.37
CA TYR A 279 -12.85 23.94 30.35
C TYR A 279 -13.93 23.10 29.64
N ASN A 280 -15.19 23.52 29.71
CA ASN A 280 -16.31 22.78 29.12
C ASN A 280 -16.23 22.76 27.58
N ILE A 281 -15.80 23.87 26.96
CA ILE A 281 -15.62 23.96 25.51
C ILE A 281 -14.43 23.09 25.07
N LEU A 282 -13.34 23.08 25.83
CA LEU A 282 -12.16 22.26 25.54
C LEU A 282 -12.46 20.75 25.55
N THR A 283 -13.39 20.32 26.40
CA THR A 283 -13.82 18.91 26.46
C THR A 283 -14.58 18.50 25.20
N VAL A 284 -15.46 19.37 24.70
CA VAL A 284 -16.20 19.13 23.45
C VAL A 284 -15.25 19.14 22.26
N GLU A 285 -14.31 20.09 22.22
CA GLU A 285 -13.28 20.17 21.18
C GLU A 285 -12.38 18.92 21.16
N GLY A 286 -11.97 18.43 22.33
CA GLY A 286 -11.21 17.18 22.46
C GLY A 286 -11.97 15.95 21.93
N CYS A 287 -13.29 15.90 22.10
CA CYS A 287 -14.11 14.83 21.52
C CYS A 287 -14.11 14.89 19.98
N LEU A 288 -14.27 16.09 19.39
CA LEU A 288 -14.19 16.28 17.94
C LEU A 288 -12.80 15.94 17.39
N PHE A 289 -11.74 16.33 18.09
CA PHE A 289 -10.37 15.95 17.76
C PHE A 289 -10.15 14.44 17.78
N GLY A 290 -10.75 13.74 18.75
CA GLY A 290 -10.77 12.28 18.80
C GLY A 290 -11.35 11.67 17.53
N PHE A 291 -12.53 12.12 17.10
CA PHE A 291 -13.15 11.64 15.85
C PHE A 291 -12.29 11.91 14.61
N MET A 292 -11.70 13.10 14.51
CA MET A 292 -10.77 13.43 13.41
C MET A 292 -9.55 12.51 13.40
N THR A 293 -8.98 12.23 14.57
CA THR A 293 -7.83 11.33 14.74
C THR A 293 -8.19 9.91 14.29
N VAL A 294 -9.38 9.40 14.65
CA VAL A 294 -9.88 8.11 14.16
C VAL A 294 -9.90 8.11 12.63
N GLY A 295 -10.45 9.15 12.00
CA GLY A 295 -10.55 9.26 10.54
C GLY A 295 -9.19 9.25 9.83
N ILE A 296 -8.23 10.03 10.30
CA ILE A 296 -6.87 10.12 9.73
C ILE A 296 -6.14 8.77 9.90
N VAL A 297 -6.13 8.21 11.12
CA VAL A 297 -5.44 6.93 11.39
C VAL A 297 -6.09 5.78 10.63
N MET A 298 -7.43 5.75 10.54
CA MET A 298 -8.15 4.75 9.75
C MET A 298 -7.74 4.84 8.27
N THR A 299 -7.69 6.04 7.71
CA THR A 299 -7.34 6.23 6.30
C THR A 299 -5.91 5.78 6.01
N LEU A 300 -4.95 6.15 6.87
CA LEU A 300 -3.56 5.70 6.75
C LEU A 300 -3.41 4.18 6.91
N ASN A 301 -4.16 3.58 7.83
CA ASN A 301 -4.15 2.12 8.02
C ASN A 301 -4.73 1.39 6.81
N VAL A 302 -5.81 1.91 6.19
CA VAL A 302 -6.35 1.36 4.94
C VAL A 302 -5.31 1.44 3.83
N VAL A 303 -4.67 2.60 3.64
CA VAL A 303 -3.58 2.74 2.66
C VAL A 303 -2.42 1.79 2.96
N GLY A 304 -2.09 1.58 4.23
CA GLY A 304 -1.08 0.63 4.68
C GLY A 304 -1.43 -0.83 4.39
N GLU A 305 -2.71 -1.21 4.52
CA GLU A 305 -3.19 -2.54 4.13
C GLU A 305 -3.13 -2.73 2.61
N LEU A 306 -3.51 -1.71 1.81
CA LEU A 306 -3.38 -1.75 0.35
C LEU A 306 -1.91 -1.87 -0.12
N TRP A 307 -0.97 -1.31 0.65
CA TRP A 307 0.45 -1.38 0.36
C TRP A 307 1.05 -2.78 0.56
N ARG A 308 0.39 -3.65 1.35
CA ARG A 308 0.81 -5.03 1.52
C ARG A 308 0.29 -5.89 0.35
N PRO A 309 1.17 -6.56 -0.41
CA PRO A 309 0.77 -7.41 -1.54
C PRO A 309 0.18 -8.76 -1.11
N ALA A 310 0.13 -9.03 0.20
CA ALA A 310 -0.26 -10.31 0.80
C ALA A 310 -1.08 -10.08 2.08
N GLY A 311 -2.13 -10.89 2.30
CA GLY A 311 -2.80 -11.06 3.59
C GLY A 311 -3.85 -10.02 4.00
N GLY A 312 -4.26 -9.10 3.12
CA GLY A 312 -5.29 -8.08 3.40
C GLY A 312 -6.65 -8.38 2.78
N ALA A 313 -7.73 -7.78 3.30
CA ALA A 313 -9.09 -7.89 2.72
C ALA A 313 -9.20 -7.39 1.27
N TYR A 314 -8.32 -6.48 0.88
CA TYR A 314 -8.25 -5.92 -0.48
C TYR A 314 -7.35 -6.71 -1.40
N ASN A 315 -6.79 -7.82 -0.93
CA ASN A 315 -5.77 -8.54 -1.66
C ASN A 315 -6.31 -9.68 -2.55
N VAL A 316 -5.54 -10.00 -3.58
CA VAL A 316 -5.90 -11.01 -4.60
C VAL A 316 -5.83 -12.45 -4.07
N ASP A 317 -5.21 -12.68 -2.90
CA ASP A 317 -4.97 -14.00 -2.32
C ASP A 317 -6.22 -14.89 -2.22
N ALA A 318 -7.35 -14.31 -1.81
CA ALA A 318 -8.58 -15.07 -1.65
C ALA A 318 -9.02 -15.66 -3.00
N VAL A 319 -9.02 -14.84 -4.06
CA VAL A 319 -9.38 -15.26 -5.40
C VAL A 319 -8.33 -16.20 -5.98
N LEU A 320 -7.04 -15.88 -5.85
CA LEU A 320 -5.94 -16.77 -6.27
C LEU A 320 -6.07 -18.14 -5.63
N SER A 321 -6.35 -18.22 -4.33
CA SER A 321 -6.45 -19.48 -3.61
C SER A 321 -7.56 -20.38 -4.17
N VAL A 322 -8.70 -19.80 -4.56
CA VAL A 322 -9.80 -20.52 -5.19
C VAL A 322 -9.41 -20.98 -6.59
N MET A 323 -8.82 -20.08 -7.39
CA MET A 323 -8.40 -20.38 -8.76
C MET A 323 -7.32 -21.47 -8.82
N VAL A 324 -6.29 -21.36 -7.97
CA VAL A 324 -5.19 -22.32 -7.88
C VAL A 324 -5.68 -23.64 -7.31
N ARG A 325 -6.55 -23.63 -6.29
CA ARG A 325 -7.12 -24.88 -5.75
C ARG A 325 -7.91 -25.63 -6.81
N GLY A 326 -8.69 -24.94 -7.64
CA GLY A 326 -9.38 -25.57 -8.77
C GLY A 326 -8.41 -26.23 -9.77
N LEU A 327 -7.29 -25.57 -10.07
CA LEU A 327 -6.24 -26.12 -10.94
C LEU A 327 -5.53 -27.31 -10.29
N GLU A 328 -5.23 -27.25 -8.99
CA GLU A 328 -4.61 -28.35 -8.23
C GLU A 328 -5.51 -29.57 -8.12
N ASP A 329 -6.80 -29.37 -7.86
CA ASP A 329 -7.79 -30.45 -7.80
C ASP A 329 -7.88 -31.16 -9.16
N GLU A 330 -7.96 -30.38 -10.26
CA GLU A 330 -7.94 -30.94 -11.61
C GLU A 330 -6.64 -31.70 -11.92
N LEU A 331 -5.50 -31.17 -11.49
CA LEU A 331 -4.19 -31.77 -11.73
C LEU A 331 -4.01 -33.06 -10.91
N ASN A 332 -4.47 -33.07 -9.67
CA ASN A 332 -4.47 -34.25 -8.80
C ASN A 332 -5.41 -35.34 -9.31
N GLU A 333 -6.61 -34.99 -9.81
CA GLU A 333 -7.53 -35.93 -10.46
C GLU A 333 -6.85 -36.61 -11.65
N ARG A 334 -6.19 -35.83 -12.52
CA ARG A 334 -5.47 -36.33 -13.69
C ARG A 334 -4.26 -37.21 -13.32
N LEU A 335 -3.48 -36.83 -12.30
CA LEU A 335 -2.37 -37.63 -11.79
C LEU A 335 -2.85 -38.96 -11.19
N SER A 336 -4.01 -38.98 -10.54
CA SER A 336 -4.61 -40.21 -9.98
C SER A 336 -5.20 -41.15 -11.02
N GLY A 337 -5.18 -40.77 -12.31
CA GLY A 337 -5.76 -41.55 -13.40
C GLY A 337 -7.30 -41.54 -13.44
N LYS A 338 -7.95 -40.77 -12.54
CA LYS A 338 -9.39 -40.56 -12.58
C LYS A 338 -9.72 -39.67 -13.77
N ARG A 339 -10.15 -40.27 -14.88
CA ARG A 339 -10.78 -39.52 -15.99
C ARG A 339 -12.04 -38.86 -15.45
N ARG A 340 -12.00 -37.55 -15.28
CA ARG A 340 -13.18 -36.73 -15.03
C ARG A 340 -14.14 -36.95 -16.20
N ARG A 341 -15.22 -37.71 -15.97
CA ARG A 341 -16.42 -37.59 -16.82
C ARG A 341 -16.85 -36.14 -16.64
N SER A 342 -16.70 -35.32 -17.68
CA SER A 342 -17.09 -33.92 -17.64
C SER A 342 -18.59 -33.84 -17.39
N ASN A 343 -18.99 -33.78 -16.13
CA ASN A 343 -20.25 -33.14 -15.79
C ASN A 343 -20.02 -31.66 -16.09
N VAL A 344 -20.50 -31.27 -17.27
CA VAL A 344 -20.70 -29.91 -17.71
C VAL A 344 -21.62 -29.23 -16.69
N ARG A 345 -21.03 -28.82 -15.57
CA ARG A 345 -21.49 -27.67 -14.81
C ARG A 345 -20.30 -26.76 -14.78
N ALA A 346 -20.09 -26.15 -15.95
CA ALA A 346 -19.23 -25.01 -16.10
C ALA A 346 -19.49 -24.09 -14.91
N ALA A 347 -18.43 -23.68 -14.23
CA ALA A 347 -18.44 -22.35 -13.64
C ALA A 347 -19.03 -21.42 -14.71
N PRO A 348 -19.97 -20.52 -14.37
CA PRO A 348 -20.50 -19.60 -15.35
C PRO A 348 -19.29 -18.98 -16.01
N THR A 349 -19.10 -19.27 -17.29
CA THR A 349 -18.29 -18.43 -18.15
C THR A 349 -18.80 -17.04 -17.80
N PRO A 350 -17.96 -16.08 -17.35
CA PRO A 350 -18.40 -14.71 -17.40
C PRO A 350 -18.79 -14.53 -18.86
N GLN A 351 -20.09 -14.51 -19.12
CA GLN A 351 -20.60 -13.89 -20.31
C GLN A 351 -20.20 -12.44 -20.07
N PHE A 352 -18.95 -12.12 -20.45
CA PHE A 352 -18.67 -10.81 -20.98
C PHE A 352 -19.68 -10.68 -22.09
N ARG A 353 -20.82 -10.08 -21.72
CA ARG A 353 -21.79 -9.57 -22.64
C ARG A 353 -20.99 -8.58 -23.47
N THR A 354 -20.56 -9.04 -24.64
CA THR A 354 -19.72 -8.28 -25.57
C THR A 354 -20.34 -6.92 -25.88
N ASP A 355 -21.66 -6.79 -25.72
CA ASP A 355 -22.40 -5.55 -25.88
C ASP A 355 -22.01 -4.45 -24.86
N GLU A 356 -21.69 -4.79 -23.60
CA GLU A 356 -21.29 -3.77 -22.60
C GLU A 356 -19.80 -3.43 -22.69
N GLY A 357 -18.97 -4.37 -23.12
CA GLY A 357 -17.54 -4.14 -23.37
C GLY A 357 -17.31 -3.24 -24.58
N GLU A 358 -18.03 -3.47 -25.69
CA GLU A 358 -17.98 -2.58 -26.85
C GLU A 358 -18.56 -1.19 -26.54
N GLU A 359 -19.63 -1.11 -25.76
CA GLU A 359 -20.19 0.19 -25.37
C GLU A 359 -19.26 0.96 -24.42
N ALA A 360 -18.56 0.29 -23.50
CA ALA A 360 -17.55 0.91 -22.65
C ALA A 360 -16.34 1.40 -23.46
N VAL A 361 -15.85 0.61 -24.43
CA VAL A 361 -14.75 1.01 -25.32
C VAL A 361 -15.19 2.17 -26.23
N LEU A 362 -16.42 2.16 -26.73
CA LEU A 362 -17.01 3.27 -27.51
C LEU A 362 -17.17 4.54 -26.67
N ARG A 363 -17.60 4.43 -25.40
CA ARG A 363 -17.72 5.58 -24.48
C ARG A 363 -16.35 6.16 -24.13
N VAL A 364 -15.33 5.33 -23.89
CA VAL A 364 -13.95 5.79 -23.65
C VAL A 364 -13.37 6.45 -24.91
N SER A 365 -13.59 5.87 -26.09
CA SER A 365 -13.19 6.46 -27.37
C SER A 365 -13.88 7.80 -27.63
N ALA A 366 -15.18 7.91 -27.37
CA ALA A 366 -15.95 9.13 -27.53
C ALA A 366 -15.51 10.22 -26.52
N ALA A 367 -15.26 9.86 -25.27
CA ALA A 367 -14.73 10.78 -24.26
C ALA A 367 -13.34 11.32 -24.65
N HIS A 368 -12.47 10.46 -25.20
CA HIS A 368 -11.14 10.87 -25.65
C HIS A 368 -11.20 11.79 -26.90
N ALA A 369 -12.16 11.57 -27.79
CA ALA A 369 -12.43 12.45 -28.92
C ALA A 369 -12.98 13.82 -28.48
N ALA A 370 -13.90 13.85 -27.52
CA ALA A 370 -14.44 15.08 -26.95
C ALA A 370 -13.36 15.89 -26.21
N LEU A 371 -12.45 15.24 -25.49
CA LEU A 371 -11.32 15.90 -24.82
C LEU A 371 -10.37 16.57 -25.84
N ARG A 372 -10.10 15.91 -26.97
CA ARG A 372 -9.29 16.51 -28.05
C ARG A 372 -10.00 17.69 -28.72
N ALA A 373 -11.31 17.62 -28.90
CA ALA A 373 -12.08 18.73 -29.46
C ALA A 373 -12.06 19.94 -28.52
N ALA A 374 -12.23 19.73 -27.21
CA ALA A 374 -12.13 20.78 -26.20
C ALA A 374 -10.71 21.40 -26.12
N GLN A 375 -9.66 20.62 -26.34
CA GLN A 375 -8.28 21.13 -26.41
C GLN A 375 -8.00 21.91 -27.70
N ALA A 376 -8.73 21.64 -28.79
CA ALA A 376 -8.59 22.35 -30.06
C ALA A 376 -9.37 23.68 -30.09
N GLU A 377 -10.39 23.83 -29.25
CA GLU A 377 -11.18 25.07 -29.11
C GLU A 377 -10.60 26.07 -28.10
N ALA A 378 -9.47 25.76 -27.44
CA ALA A 378 -8.79 26.74 -26.62
C ALA A 378 -8.23 27.85 -27.53
N PRO A 379 -8.75 29.09 -27.47
CA PRO A 379 -8.25 30.17 -28.31
C PRO A 379 -6.84 30.52 -27.87
N ASP A 380 -5.92 30.58 -28.83
CA ASP A 380 -4.60 31.21 -28.71
C ASP A 380 -4.76 32.73 -28.49
N ASP A 381 -5.30 33.13 -27.35
CA ASP A 381 -5.25 34.50 -26.85
C ASP A 381 -3.91 34.72 -26.14
N ALA A 382 -2.84 34.58 -26.92
CA ALA A 382 -1.52 35.10 -26.62
C ALA A 382 -1.10 36.04 -27.77
N GLY A 383 -1.98 36.99 -28.09
CA GLY A 383 -1.72 38.13 -28.98
C GLY A 383 -1.48 39.38 -28.15
N GLY A 384 -0.24 39.85 -28.09
CA GLY A 384 0.22 40.88 -27.15
C GLY A 384 -0.30 42.31 -27.37
N SER A 385 -0.03 43.14 -26.36
CA SER A 385 0.37 44.55 -26.44
C SER A 385 0.89 44.92 -25.04
N ARG A 386 2.17 45.28 -24.88
CA ARG A 386 2.74 46.63 -25.01
C ARG A 386 2.16 47.65 -24.05
#